data_AF-A0A3S1BE30-F1
#
_entry.id   AF-A0A3S1BE30-F1
#
_cell.length_a   1.000
_cell.length_b   1.000
_cell.length_c   1.000
_cell.angle_alpha   90.00
_cell.angle_beta   90.00
_cell.angle_gamma   90.00
#
_symmetry.space_group_name_H-M   'P 1'
#
loop_
_entity.id
_entity.type
_entity.pdbx_description
1 polymer ?
#
loop_
_entity_poly.entity_id
_entity_poly.type
_entity_poly.pdbx_seq_one_letter_code
_entity_poly.pdbx_strand_id
1 'polypeptide(L)' 'MDSHKYWIVVASKNHVQNGVLGSFMQACHGKASPLRRLQPDDLVIYYSPKQIFEGEEKCQAFTAIGRVVENSV' A
#
# COMPACT_ATOMS: atom_id res chain seq x y z
N MET A 1 9.89 -18.97 -13.65
CA MET A 1 8.80 -18.02 -13.93
C MET A 1 8.77 -17.08 -12.76
N ASP A 2 9.19 -15.83 -12.95
CA ASP A 2 9.05 -14.80 -11.91
C ASP A 2 7.57 -14.55 -11.67
N SER A 3 7.04 -15.26 -10.67
CA SER A 3 5.65 -15.12 -10.26
C SER A 3 5.55 -13.84 -9.46
N HIS A 4 5.14 -12.78 -10.13
CA HIS A 4 4.84 -11.49 -9.51
C HIS A 4 3.78 -11.74 -8.43
N LYS A 5 4.04 -11.30 -7.20
CA LYS A 5 3.07 -11.45 -6.12
C LYS A 5 2.14 -10.25 -6.09
N TYR A 6 0.92 -10.53 -5.68
CA TYR A 6 -0.12 -9.52 -5.48
C TYR A 6 -0.38 -9.40 -3.98
N TRP A 7 -0.24 -8.19 -3.47
CA TRP A 7 -0.38 -7.87 -2.05
C TRP A 7 -1.59 -6.96 -1.86
N ILE A 8 -2.35 -7.18 -0.78
CA ILE A 8 -3.39 -6.25 -0.35
C ILE A 8 -2.93 -5.58 0.93
N VAL A 9 -2.91 -4.24 0.92
CA VAL A 9 -2.65 -3.41 2.09
C VAL A 9 -3.93 -2.71 2.51
N VAL A 10 -4.23 -2.75 3.80
CA VAL A 10 -5.41 -2.09 4.37
C VAL A 10 -4.97 -0.81 5.07
N ALA A 11 -5.44 0.34 4.59
CA ALA A 11 -5.14 1.66 5.14
C ALA A 11 -6.27 2.66 4.80
N SER A 12 -6.48 3.68 5.64
CA SER A 12 -7.46 4.73 5.33
C SER A 12 -7.10 5.47 4.04
N LYS A 13 -8.12 5.96 3.31
CA LYS A 13 -7.92 6.60 2.00
C LYS A 13 -6.97 7.79 2.06
N ASN A 14 -7.06 8.63 3.11
CA ASN A 14 -6.15 9.76 3.30
C ASN A 14 -4.67 9.34 3.45
N HIS A 15 -4.39 8.23 4.16
CA HIS A 15 -3.02 7.70 4.27
C HIS A 15 -2.52 7.17 2.94
N VAL A 16 -3.38 6.47 2.18
CA VAL A 16 -3.05 6.00 0.83
C VAL A 16 -2.71 7.17 -0.08
N GLN A 17 -3.51 8.24 -0.06
CA GLN A 17 -3.27 9.45 -0.86
C GLN A 17 -1.92 10.09 -0.56
N ASN A 18 -1.52 10.17 0.71
CA ASN A 18 -0.20 10.68 1.07
C ASN A 18 0.93 9.84 0.46
N GLY A 19 0.80 8.51 0.49
CA GLY A 19 1.77 7.60 -0.15
C GLY A 19 1.82 7.75 -1.67
N VAL A 20 0.66 7.87 -2.33
CA VAL A 20 0.56 8.11 -3.77
C VAL A 20 1.24 9.43 -4.15
N LEU A 21 0.97 10.52 -3.44
CA LEU A 21 1.58 11.83 -3.68
C LEU A 21 3.10 11.80 -3.47
N GLY A 22 3.57 11.04 -2.46
CA GLY A 22 4.99 10.88 -2.17
C GLY A 22 5.69 9.78 -2.99
N SER A 23 4.99 9.06 -3.86
CA SER A 23 5.50 7.88 -4.57
C SER A 23 6.13 6.82 -3.64
N PHE A 24 5.57 6.62 -2.45
CA PHE A 24 6.01 5.60 -1.50
C PHE A 24 4.83 4.86 -0.88
N MET A 25 5.11 3.69 -0.31
CA MET A 25 4.13 2.93 0.46
C MET A 25 4.51 2.87 1.94
N GLN A 26 3.50 2.96 2.81
CA GLN A 26 3.64 2.63 4.22
C GLN A 26 2.57 1.59 4.58
N ALA A 27 2.98 0.57 5.32
CA ALA A 27 2.10 -0.48 5.82
C ALA A 27 2.56 -0.94 7.20
N CYS A 28 1.72 -1.73 7.87
CA CYS A 28 2.05 -2.42 9.13
C CYS A 28 2.59 -1.50 10.24
N HIS A 29 2.08 -0.25 10.34
CA HIS A 29 2.54 0.76 11.29
C HIS A 29 4.07 1.00 11.24
N GLY A 30 4.67 0.92 10.06
CA GLY A 30 6.10 1.14 9.85
C GLY A 30 6.99 -0.07 10.17
N LYS A 31 6.42 -1.23 10.49
CA LYS A 31 7.21 -2.46 10.69
C LYS A 31 7.86 -2.91 9.38
N ALA A 32 9.18 -3.12 9.42
CA ALA A 32 9.94 -3.53 8.24
C ALA A 32 9.71 -5.00 7.82
N SER A 33 9.43 -5.91 8.76
CA SER A 33 9.41 -7.35 8.46
C SER A 33 8.40 -7.76 7.37
N PRO A 34 7.17 -7.22 7.30
CA PRO A 34 6.24 -7.58 6.23
C PRO A 34 6.65 -7.00 4.88
N LEU A 35 7.24 -5.79 4.87
CA LEU A 35 7.69 -5.08 3.67
C LEU A 35 8.94 -5.71 3.06
N ARG A 36 9.83 -6.31 3.86
CA ARG A 36 11.03 -7.03 3.36
C ARG A 36 10.70 -8.25 2.48
N ARG A 37 9.45 -8.68 2.45
CA ARG A 37 9.00 -9.79 1.60
C ARG A 37 8.57 -9.35 0.20
N LEU A 38 8.37 -8.05 0.00
CA LEU A 38 8.10 -7.47 -1.32
C LEU A 38 9.35 -7.62 -2.18
N GLN A 39 9.15 -7.94 -3.46
CA GLN A 39 10.20 -7.96 -4.47
C GLN A 39 9.89 -6.91 -5.54
N PRO A 40 10.90 -6.43 -6.29
CA PRO A 40 10.64 -5.66 -7.51
C PRO A 40 9.59 -6.35 -8.39
N ASP A 41 8.76 -5.53 -9.03
CA ASP A 41 7.61 -5.92 -9.85
C ASP A 41 6.41 -6.55 -9.13
N ASP A 42 6.48 -6.79 -7.81
CA ASP A 42 5.27 -7.11 -7.03
C ASP A 42 4.23 -5.98 -7.16
N LEU A 43 2.95 -6.35 -7.20
CA LEU A 43 1.84 -5.41 -7.23
C LEU A 43 1.21 -5.26 -5.85
N VAL A 44 1.05 -4.02 -5.41
CA VAL A 44 0.43 -3.66 -4.14
C VAL A 44 -0.89 -2.96 -4.42
N ILE A 45 -1.97 -3.55 -3.94
CA ILE A 45 -3.33 -3.02 -4.05
C ILE A 45 -3.76 -2.51 -2.68
N TYR A 46 -4.27 -1.29 -2.62
CA TYR A 46 -4.80 -0.70 -1.40
C TYR A 46 -6.31 -0.88 -1.32
N TYR A 47 -6.77 -1.46 -0.21
CA TYR A 47 -8.17 -1.42 0.20
C TYR A 47 -8.33 -0.42 1.36
N SER A 48 -9.25 0.52 1.21
CA SER A 48 -9.54 1.52 2.23
C SER A 48 -10.89 1.26 2.88
N PRO A 49 -10.93 0.83 4.16
CA PRO A 49 -12.19 0.65 4.87
C PRO A 49 -12.82 2.00 5.24
N LYS A 50 -11.99 3.01 5.54
CA LYS A 50 -12.36 4.34 6.04
C LYS A 50 -11.78 5.45 5.16
N GLN A 51 -12.46 6.60 5.08
CA GLN A 51 -11.95 7.77 4.37
C GLN A 51 -10.71 8.35 5.07
N ILE A 52 -10.82 8.55 6.39
CA ILE A 52 -9.80 9.19 7.22
C ILE A 52 -9.35 8.22 8.32
N PHE A 53 -8.07 8.27 8.68
CA PHE A 53 -7.53 7.53 9.82
C PHE A 53 -8.24 7.95 11.11
N GLU A 54 -8.61 6.99 11.96
CA GLU A 54 -9.41 7.19 13.19
C GLU A 54 -10.82 7.77 12.97
N GLY A 55 -11.21 8.15 11.75
CA GLY A 55 -12.57 8.58 11.42
C GLY A 55 -13.54 7.40 11.27
N GLU A 56 -14.84 7.68 11.26
CA GLU A 56 -15.90 6.66 11.12
C GLU A 56 -16.52 6.62 9.70
N GLU A 57 -16.21 7.60 8.86
CA GLU A 57 -16.72 7.66 7.49
C GLU A 57 -16.17 6.50 6.64
N LYS A 58 -17.09 5.74 6.03
CA LYS A 58 -16.76 4.57 5.24
C LYS A 58 -16.18 4.97 3.88
N CYS A 59 -15.14 4.26 3.45
CA CYS A 59 -14.66 4.28 2.07
C CYS A 59 -14.98 2.96 1.35
N GLN A 60 -14.67 1.83 1.99
CA GLN A 60 -14.93 0.45 1.54
C GLN A 60 -14.67 0.20 0.05
N ALA A 61 -13.51 0.64 -0.45
CA ALA A 61 -13.15 0.52 -1.86
C ALA A 61 -11.66 0.20 -2.01
N PHE A 62 -11.30 -0.36 -3.17
CA PHE A 62 -9.91 -0.34 -3.62
C PHE A 62 -9.57 1.08 -4.10
N THR A 63 -8.51 1.66 -3.58
CA THR A 63 -8.24 3.11 -3.72
C THR A 63 -6.94 3.44 -4.43
N ALA A 64 -6.00 2.49 -4.50
CA ALA A 64 -4.77 2.64 -5.26
C ALA A 64 -4.19 1.28 -5.65
N ILE A 65 -3.38 1.29 -6.70
CA ILE A 65 -2.49 0.19 -7.07
C ILE A 65 -1.10 0.78 -7.36
N GLY A 66 -0.07 0.09 -6.92
CA GLY A 66 1.32 0.44 -7.18
C GLY A 66 2.12 -0.79 -7.54
N ARG A 67 3.21 -0.59 -8.28
CA ARG A 67 4.21 -1.62 -8.54
C ARG A 67 5.45 -1.31 -7.72
N VAL A 68 5.97 -2.31 -7.04
CA VAL A 68 7.23 -2.20 -6.31
C VAL A 68 8.34 -2.02 -7.33
N VAL A 69 9.09 -0.93 -7.20
CA VAL A 69 10.27 -0.67 -8.01
C VAL A 69 11.52 -1.08 -7.23
N GLU A 70 12.56 -1.47 -7.95
CA GLU A 70 13.87 -1.66 -7.33
C GLU A 70 14.35 -0.34 -6.73
N ASN A 71 14.84 -0.40 -5.49
CA ASN A 71 15.39 0.75 -4.83
C ASN A 71 16.81 1.00 -5.36
N SER A 72 16.91 1.71 -6.48
CA SER A 72 18.18 2.23 -6.98
C SER A 72 18.55 3.46 -6.15
N VAL A 73 19.28 3.25 -5.05
CA VAL A 73 19.86 4.34 -4.25
C VAL A 73 21.16 4.81 -4.89
#